data_AF-A0A1Y6GCP9-F1
#
_entry.id   AF-A0A1Y6GCP9-F1
#
_cell.length_a   1.000
_cell.length_b   1.000
_cell.length_c   1.000
_cell.angle_alpha   90.00
_cell.angle_beta   90.00
_cell.angle_gamma   90.00
#
_symmetry.space_group_name_H-M   'P 1'
#
loop_
_entity.id
_entity.type
_entity.pdbx_description
1 polymer ?
#
loop_
_entity_poly.entity_id
_entity_poly.type
_entity_poly.pdbx_seq_one_letter_code
_entity_poly.pdbx_strand_id
1 'polypeptide(L)' 'MKNEKLMKELLANIDSKRKEMIKFARKVGFTSEKTVKCSQELDMYLTQYQLIFLKRTS' A
#
# COMPACT_ATOMS: atom_id res chain seq x y z
N MET A 1 -9.54 -10.93 -17.40
CA MET A 1 -9.75 -9.46 -17.34
C MET A 1 -8.50 -8.79 -16.77
N LYS A 2 -7.88 -7.83 -17.48
CA LYS A 2 -6.61 -7.17 -17.06
C LYS A 2 -6.69 -6.50 -15.67
N ASN A 3 -7.84 -5.93 -15.33
CA ASN A 3 -8.01 -5.17 -14.07
C ASN A 3 -8.06 -6.06 -12.82
N GLU A 4 -8.49 -7.32 -12.92
CA GLU A 4 -8.56 -8.23 -11.77
C GLU A 4 -7.18 -8.73 -11.32
N LYS A 5 -6.31 -9.01 -12.30
CA LYS A 5 -4.91 -9.36 -12.02
C LYS A 5 -4.16 -8.20 -11.37
N LEU A 6 -4.32 -6.99 -11.92
CA LEU A 6 -3.73 -5.77 -11.38
C LEU A 6 -4.22 -5.47 -9.95
N MET A 7 -5.51 -5.68 -9.68
CA MET A 7 -6.09 -5.54 -8.33
C MET A 7 -5.46 -6.50 -7.32
N LYS A 8 -5.31 -7.77 -7.70
CA LYS A 8 -4.65 -8.77 -6.84
C LYS A 8 -3.20 -8.42 -6.54
N GLU A 9 -2.46 -7.94 -7.54
CA GLU A 9 -1.07 -7.51 -7.37
C GLU A 9 -0.97 -6.29 -6.45
N LEU A 10 -1.87 -5.30 -6.60
CA LEU A 10 -1.94 -4.14 -5.72
C LEU A 10 -2.26 -4.54 -4.27
N LEU A 11 -3.24 -5.42 -4.05
CA LEU A 11 -3.56 -5.92 -2.72
C LEU A 11 -2.38 -6.65 -2.06
N ALA A 12 -1.68 -7.48 -2.81
CA ALA A 12 -0.47 -8.16 -2.31
C ALA A 12 0.63 -7.16 -1.94
N ASN A 13 0.83 -6.11 -2.74
CA ASN A 13 1.80 -5.06 -2.45
C ASN A 13 1.42 -4.23 -1.22
N ILE A 14 0.13 -3.89 -1.06
CA ILE A 14 -0.41 -3.20 0.11
C ILE A 14 -0.14 -4.03 1.38
N ASP A 15 -0.47 -5.33 1.36
CA ASP A 15 -0.26 -6.21 2.51
C ASP A 15 1.21 -6.39 2.85
N SER A 16 2.07 -6.58 1.84
CA SER A 16 3.52 -6.67 2.01
C SER A 16 4.06 -5.39 2.64
N LYS A 17 3.68 -4.23 2.10
CA LYS A 17 4.19 -2.93 2.54
C LYS A 17 3.70 -2.56 3.93
N ARG A 18 2.46 -2.92 4.28
CA ARG A 18 1.91 -2.76 5.62
C ARG A 18 2.71 -3.57 6.65
N LYS A 19 3.07 -4.82 6.34
CA LYS A 19 3.89 -5.66 7.22
C LYS A 19 5.28 -5.06 7.39
N GLU A 20 5.88 -4.54 6.32
CA GLU A 20 7.17 -3.86 6.35
C GLU A 20 7.12 -2.59 7.22
N MET A 21 6.12 -1.74 7.04
CA MET A 21 5.91 -0.54 7.85
C MET A 21 5.79 -0.87 9.33
N ILE A 22 4.99 -1.87 9.70
CA ILE A 22 4.84 -2.31 11.10
C ILE A 22 6.16 -2.87 11.66
N LYS A 23 6.91 -3.61 10.84
CA LYS A 23 8.24 -4.12 11.24
C LYS A 23 9.21 -2.97 11.53
N PHE A 24 9.24 -1.94 10.68
CA PHE A 24 10.05 -0.75 10.95
C PHE A 24 9.53 0.03 12.15
N ALA A 25 8.23 0.25 12.26
CA ALA A 25 7.64 0.94 13.40
C ALA A 25 8.02 0.29 14.74
N ARG A 26 8.00 -1.04 14.81
CA ARG A 26 8.41 -1.81 15.99
C ARG A 26 9.90 -1.72 16.28
N LYS A 27 10.75 -1.50 15.27
CA LYS A 27 12.21 -1.47 15.41
C LYS A 27 12.76 -0.07 15.68
N VAL A 28 12.22 0.93 14.99
CA VAL A 28 12.76 2.30 14.94
C VAL A 28 11.73 3.37 15.31
N GLY A 29 10.48 2.99 15.61
CA GLY A 29 9.40 3.91 15.95
C GLY A 29 8.55 4.34 14.75
N PHE A 30 7.31 4.74 15.03
CA PHE A 30 6.35 5.18 14.00
C PHE A 30 6.71 6.51 13.35
N THR A 31 7.42 7.37 14.08
CA THR A 31 7.86 8.69 13.60
C THR A 31 9.23 8.66 12.93
N SER A 32 9.89 7.51 12.87
CA SER A 32 11.16 7.40 12.16
C SER A 32 10.96 7.62 10.66
N GLU A 33 11.94 8.26 10.03
CA GLU A 33 11.94 8.52 8.58
C GLU A 33 11.66 7.25 7.77
N LYS A 34 12.20 6.10 8.19
CA LYS A 34 11.97 4.81 7.52
C LYS A 34 10.52 4.35 7.61
N THR A 35 9.88 4.50 8.76
CA THR A 35 8.46 4.15 8.92
C THR A 35 7.56 5.14 8.19
N VAL A 36 7.87 6.44 8.24
CA VAL A 36 7.13 7.48 7.51
C VAL A 36 7.21 7.26 6.01
N LYS A 37 8.40 6.96 5.48
CA LYS A 37 8.58 6.61 4.06
C LYS A 37 7.79 5.36 3.65
N CYS A 38 7.78 4.33 4.50
CA CYS A 38 6.94 3.15 4.25
C CYS A 38 5.45 3.49 4.25
N SER A 39 5.00 4.40 5.10
CA SER A 39 3.61 4.89 5.12
C SER A 39 3.26 5.61 3.82
N GLN A 40 4.14 6.46 3.32
CA GLN A 40 3.94 7.18 2.06
C GLN A 40 3.86 6.22 0.86
N GLU A 41 4.75 5.22 0.82
CA GLU A 41 4.73 4.19 -0.23
C GLU A 41 3.46 3.32 -0.16
N LEU A 42 2.99 3.00 1.06
CA LEU A 42 1.73 2.30 1.27
C LEU A 42 0.52 3.12 0.76
N ASP A 43 0.48 4.41 1.05
CA ASP A 43 -0.56 5.33 0.59
C ASP A 43 -0.62 5.43 -0.95
N MET A 44 0.53 5.39 -1.62
CA MET A 44 0.57 5.35 -3.09
C MET A 44 -0.10 4.09 -3.66
N TYR A 45 0.11 2.93 -3.04
CA TYR A 45 -0.56 1.70 -3.46
C TYR A 45 -2.07 1.72 -3.18
N LEU A 46 -2.47 2.25 -2.02
CA LEU A 46 -3.88 2.43 -1.67
C LEU A 46 -4.59 3.37 -2.63
N THR A 47 -3.95 4.48 -2.99
CA THR A 47 -4.49 5.45 -3.96
C THR A 47 -4.69 4.81 -5.33
N GLN A 48 -3.71 4.03 -5.82
CA GLN A 48 -3.84 3.31 -7.08
C GLN A 48 -4.98 2.30 -7.06
N TYR A 49 -5.11 1.54 -5.97
CA TYR A 49 -6.21 0.62 -5.75
C TYR A 49 -7.57 1.34 -5.78
N GLN A 50 -7.70 2.44 -5.04
CA GLN A 50 -8.92 3.25 -5.00
C GLN A 50 -9.28 3.81 -6.38
N LEU A 51 -8.32 4.35 -7.13
CA LEU A 51 -8.57 4.90 -8.48
C LEU A 51 -9.09 3.84 -9.45
N ILE A 52 -8.52 2.64 -9.44
CA ILE A 52 -8.98 1.56 -10.32
C ILE A 52 -10.35 1.04 -9.86
N PHE A 53 -10.63 1.03 -8.56
CA PHE A 53 -11.95 0.68 -8.02
C PHE A 53 -13.01 1.72 -8.40
N LEU A 54 -12.73 3.01 -8.22
CA LEU A 54 -13.62 4.13 -8.58
C LEU A 54 -13.92 4.18 -10.09
N LYS A 55 -12.93 3.90 -10.95
CA LYS A 55 -13.13 3.76 -12.40
C LYS A 55 -14.07 2.62 -12.80
N ARG A 56 -14.41 1.71 -11.87
CA ARG A 56 -15.34 0.60 -12.12
C ARG A 56 -16.78 0.94 -11.70
N THR A 57 -16.98 1.98 -10.91
CA THR A 57 -18.28 2.42 -10.39
C THR A 57 -18.85 3.66 -11.10
N SER A 58 -18.07 4.33 -11.96
CA SER A 58 -18.54 5.36 -12.90
C SER A 58 -18.77 4.76 -14.28
#